data_AF-A0A953PWJ6-F1
#
_entry.id   AF-A0A953PWJ6-F1
#
_cell.length_a   1.000
_cell.length_b   1.000
_cell.length_c   1.000
_cell.angle_alpha   90.00
_cell.angle_beta   90.00
_cell.angle_gamma   90.00
#
_symmetry.space_group_name_H-M   'P 1'
#
loop_
_entity.id
_entity.type
_entity.pdbx_description
1 polymer ?
#
loop_
_entity_poly.entity_id
_entity_poly.type
_entity_poly.pdbx_seq_one_letter_code
_entity_poly.pdbx_strand_id
1 'polypeptide(L)'
;MKPIEEELRAALRKQEPPEGFAARVLARVNTRPTPQTAWWAPLRAFVRSPRWRWVAAAVAACLLLVAAVVYHRREQRMEAQGEMAKAQVMKALRIASVKLNIARRKVQEIDRSGPQS
;
A
#
# COMPACT_ATOMS: atom_id res chain seq x y z
N MET A 1 3.57 -6.44 29.67
CA MET A 1 2.33 -6.86 28.99
C MET A 1 2.17 -8.38 29.12
N LYS A 2 1.78 -8.86 30.31
CA LYS A 2 1.54 -10.28 30.62
C LYS A 2 0.10 -10.63 31.06
N PRO A 3 -0.75 -9.71 31.55
CA PRO A 3 -2.03 -10.12 32.15
C PRO A 3 -3.05 -10.64 31.13
N ILE A 4 -3.13 -10.02 29.95
CA ILE A 4 -4.09 -10.42 28.90
C ILE A 4 -3.79 -11.84 28.37
N GLU A 5 -2.51 -12.19 28.22
CA GLU A 5 -2.10 -13.50 27.72
C GLU A 5 -2.39 -14.62 28.73
N GLU A 6 -2.24 -14.32 30.03
CA GLU A 6 -2.59 -15.23 31.12
C GLU A 6 -4.10 -15.41 31.28
N GLU A 7 -4.89 -14.32 31.20
CA GLU A 7 -6.35 -14.36 31.22
C GLU A 7 -6.91 -15.16 30.03
N LEU A 8 -6.34 -14.97 28.84
CA LEU A 8 -6.74 -15.72 27.64
C LEU A 8 -6.38 -17.20 27.79
N ARG A 9 -5.20 -17.52 28.34
CA ARG A 9 -4.77 -18.89 28.57
C ARG A 9 -5.63 -19.59 29.62
N ALA A 10 -6.08 -18.87 30.65
CA ALA A 10 -7.01 -19.38 31.64
C ALA A 10 -8.40 -19.62 31.03
N ALA A 11 -8.90 -18.69 30.21
CA ALA A 11 -10.20 -18.78 29.56
C ALA A 11 -10.26 -19.87 28.47
N LEU A 12 -9.16 -20.12 27.75
CA LEU A 12 -9.05 -21.16 26.73
C LEU A 12 -8.63 -22.53 27.28
N ARG A 13 -8.53 -22.69 28.60
CA ARG A 13 -8.18 -23.98 29.21
C ARG A 13 -9.25 -25.01 28.81
N LYS A 14 -8.80 -26.10 28.19
CA LYS A 14 -9.68 -27.20 27.78
C LYS A 14 -10.44 -27.75 28.99
N GLN A 15 -11.76 -27.63 28.97
CA GLN A 15 -12.66 -28.22 29.94
C GLN A 15 -13.36 -29.41 29.27
N GLU A 16 -13.33 -30.58 29.90
CA GLU A 16 -14.00 -31.75 29.35
C GLU A 16 -15.52 -31.53 29.42
N PRO A 17 -16.21 -31.69 28.28
CA PRO A 17 -17.65 -31.50 28.26
C PRO A 17 -18.34 -32.65 29.01
N PRO A 18 -19.50 -32.38 29.65
CA PRO A 18 -20.30 -33.43 30.30
C PRO A 18 -20.71 -34.52 29.32
N GLU A 19 -20.90 -35.74 29.83
CA GLU A 19 -21.39 -36.87 29.02
C GLU A 19 -22.67 -36.50 28.27
N GLY A 20 -22.74 -36.90 27.00
CA GLY A 20 -23.86 -36.59 26.11
C GLY A 20 -23.97 -35.13 25.65
N PHE A 21 -23.00 -34.25 25.96
CA PHE A 21 -22.97 -32.87 25.41
C PHE A 21 -22.95 -32.87 23.89
N ALA A 22 -22.05 -33.64 23.27
CA ALA A 22 -21.94 -33.73 21.82
C ALA A 22 -23.25 -34.21 21.17
N ALA A 23 -23.89 -35.24 21.74
CA ALA A 23 -25.17 -35.76 21.26
C ALA A 23 -26.29 -34.70 21.33
N ARG A 24 -26.37 -33.95 22.44
CA ARG A 24 -27.36 -32.86 22.61
C ARG A 24 -27.12 -31.70 21.66
N VAL A 25 -25.86 -31.32 21.42
CA VAL A 25 -25.49 -30.26 20.45
C VAL A 25 -25.86 -30.68 19.03
N LEU A 26 -25.48 -31.90 18.62
CA LEU A 26 -25.79 -32.43 17.29
C LEU A 26 -27.29 -32.56 17.05
N ALA A 27 -28.04 -33.03 18.05
CA ALA A 27 -29.50 -33.06 17.99
C ALA A 27 -30.08 -31.65 17.80
N ARG A 28 -29.59 -30.66 18.55
CA ARG A 28 -30.08 -29.27 18.47
C ARG A 28 -29.72 -28.56 17.16
N VAL A 29 -28.59 -28.90 16.54
CA VAL A 29 -28.19 -28.39 15.22
C VAL A 29 -29.07 -28.97 14.13
N ASN A 30 -29.36 -30.26 14.17
CA ASN A 30 -30.22 -30.92 13.18
C ASN A 30 -31.69 -30.51 13.28
N THR A 31 -32.18 -30.14 14.47
CA THR A 31 -33.58 -29.72 14.65
C THR A 31 -33.82 -28.21 14.49
N ARG A 32 -32.76 -27.39 14.38
CA ARG A 32 -32.92 -25.95 14.10
C ARG A 32 -33.05 -25.76 12.59
N PRO A 33 -34.17 -25.23 12.06
CA PRO A 33 -34.15 -24.67 10.71
C PRO A 33 -33.08 -23.59 10.69
N THR A 34 -32.09 -23.73 9.81
CA THR A 34 -30.90 -22.87 9.67
C THR A 34 -31.25 -21.38 9.84
N PRO A 35 -31.00 -20.75 11.01
CA PRO A 35 -31.30 -19.34 11.20
C PRO A 35 -30.00 -18.53 11.20
N GLN A 36 -29.04 -18.85 10.32
CA GLN A 36 -27.71 -18.22 10.36
C GLN A 36 -27.46 -17.17 9.28
N THR A 37 -28.41 -16.93 8.38
CA THR A 37 -28.30 -15.83 7.40
C THR A 37 -29.57 -15.00 7.26
N ALA A 38 -30.62 -15.25 8.07
CA ALA A 38 -31.92 -14.58 7.92
C ALA A 38 -31.85 -13.05 8.07
N TRP A 39 -30.93 -12.52 8.90
CA TRP A 39 -30.77 -11.07 9.07
C TRP A 39 -30.05 -10.39 7.89
N TRP A 40 -29.13 -11.09 7.21
CA TRP A 40 -28.49 -10.62 5.97
C TRP A 40 -29.20 -11.08 4.70
N ALA A 41 -30.20 -11.97 4.81
CA ALA A 41 -30.98 -12.47 3.70
C ALA A 41 -31.63 -11.34 2.88
N PRO A 42 -32.27 -10.30 3.49
CA PRO A 42 -32.78 -9.18 2.72
C PRO A 42 -31.67 -8.38 2.04
N LEU A 43 -30.52 -8.17 2.70
CA LEU A 43 -29.36 -7.48 2.11
C LEU A 43 -28.77 -8.25 0.91
N ARG A 44 -28.63 -9.57 1.01
CA ARG A 44 -28.17 -10.42 -0.09
C ARG A 44 -29.15 -10.44 -1.25
N ALA A 45 -30.45 -10.50 -0.98
CA ALA A 45 -31.49 -10.43 -2.01
C ALA A 45 -31.50 -9.06 -2.73
N PHE A 46 -31.27 -7.98 -1.98
CA PHE A 46 -31.18 -6.62 -2.50
C PHE A 46 -29.95 -6.44 -3.41
N VAL A 47 -28.78 -6.91 -2.99
CA VAL A 47 -27.54 -6.89 -3.79
C VAL A 47 -27.64 -7.78 -5.04
N ARG A 48 -28.41 -8.88 -4.97
CA ARG A 48 -28.61 -9.80 -6.11
C ARG A 48 -29.63 -9.29 -7.13
N SER A 49 -30.31 -8.18 -6.83
CA SER A 49 -31.29 -7.57 -7.73
C SER A 49 -30.58 -6.94 -8.95
N PRO A 50 -31.04 -7.17 -10.20
CA PRO A 50 -30.33 -6.73 -11.40
C PRO A 50 -30.15 -5.21 -11.51
N ARG A 51 -30.94 -4.41 -10.79
CA ARG A 51 -30.76 -2.95 -10.68
C ARG A 51 -29.48 -2.57 -9.95
N TRP A 52 -29.05 -3.36 -8.95
CA TRP A 52 -27.81 -3.12 -8.21
C TRP A 52 -26.55 -3.40 -9.03
N ARG A 53 -26.65 -4.26 -10.05
CA ARG A 53 -25.54 -4.50 -10.99
C ARG A 53 -25.19 -3.24 -11.79
N TRP A 54 -26.18 -2.42 -12.14
CA TRP A 54 -25.96 -1.15 -12.84
C TRP A 54 -25.34 -0.08 -11.93
N VAL A 55 -25.77 -0.02 -10.67
CA VAL A 55 -25.16 0.87 -9.66
C VAL A 55 -23.71 0.47 -9.41
N ALA A 56 -23.44 -0.82 -9.21
CA ALA A 56 -22.08 -1.33 -9.02
C ALA A 56 -21.20 -1.08 -10.25
N ALA A 57 -21.74 -1.24 -11.47
CA ALA A 57 -21.04 -0.91 -12.70
C ALA A 57 -20.71 0.59 -12.81
N ALA A 58 -21.66 1.47 -12.44
CA ALA A 58 -21.44 2.92 -12.44
C ALA A 58 -20.36 3.34 -11.43
N VAL A 59 -20.39 2.77 -10.22
CA VAL A 59 -19.37 3.01 -9.19
C VAL A 59 -18.00 2.51 -9.64
N ALA A 60 -17.93 1.31 -10.23
CA ALA A 60 -16.69 0.76 -10.79
C ALA A 60 -16.14 1.65 -11.92
N ALA A 61 -17.01 2.14 -12.82
CA ALA A 61 -16.62 3.06 -13.88
C ALA A 61 -16.09 4.39 -13.32
N CYS A 62 -16.75 4.97 -12.31
CA CYS A 62 -16.25 6.17 -11.63
C CYS A 62 -14.89 5.94 -10.97
N LEU A 63 -14.71 4.82 -10.27
CA LEU A 63 -13.43 4.47 -9.66
C LEU A 63 -12.31 4.31 -10.70
N LEU A 64 -12.59 3.67 -11.83
CA LEU A 64 -11.64 3.53 -12.93
C LEU A 64 -11.28 4.89 -13.54
N LEU A 65 -12.26 5.79 -13.72
CA LEU A 65 -12.00 7.14 -14.19
C LEU A 65 -11.10 7.93 -13.22
N VAL A 66 -11.40 7.88 -11.92
CA VAL A 66 -10.57 8.53 -10.90
C VAL A 66 -9.17 7.92 -10.88
N ALA A 67 -9.05 6.60 -10.93
CA ALA A 67 -7.76 5.91 -10.97
C ALA A 67 -6.95 6.29 -12.22
N ALA A 68 -7.58 6.36 -13.39
CA ALA A 68 -6.94 6.79 -14.63
C ALA A 68 -6.42 8.24 -14.53
N VAL A 69 -7.23 9.16 -14.00
CA VAL A 69 -6.82 10.56 -13.79
C VAL A 69 -5.65 10.67 -12.81
N VAL A 70 -5.70 9.92 -11.70
CA VAL A 70 -4.63 9.91 -10.70
C VAL A 70 -3.35 9.30 -11.25
N TYR A 71 -3.45 8.20 -12.00
CA TYR A 71 -2.31 7.55 -12.64
C TYR A 71 -1.62 8.50 -13.62
N HIS A 72 -2.41 9.13 -14.50
CA HIS A 72 -1.89 10.09 -15.48
C HIS A 72 -1.24 11.32 -14.80
N ARG A 73 -1.79 11.78 -13.67
CA ARG A 73 -1.17 12.86 -12.88
C ARG A 73 0.11 12.42 -12.16
N ARG A 74 0.23 11.14 -11.77
CA ARG A 74 1.46 10.63 -11.14
C ARG A 74 2.62 10.60 -12.13
N GLU A 75 2.36 10.22 -13.37
CA GLU A 75 3.36 10.16 -14.43
C GLU A 75 3.96 11.56 -14.68
N GLN A 76 3.11 12.58 -14.84
CA GLN A 76 3.55 13.97 -14.97
C GLN A 76 4.28 14.51 -13.72
N ARG A 77 3.90 14.05 -12.52
CA ARG A 77 4.58 14.47 -11.28
C ARG A 77 5.96 13.85 -11.15
N MET A 78 6.17 12.62 -11.61
CA MET A 78 7.50 12.01 -11.63
C MET A 78 8.44 12.76 -12.58
N GLU A 79 7.93 13.21 -13.73
CA GLU A 79 8.70 14.05 -14.64
C GLU A 79 9.06 15.40 -14.00
N ALA A 80 8.08 16.11 -13.44
CA ALA A 80 8.31 17.43 -12.82
C ALA A 80 9.29 17.38 -11.62
N GLN A 81 9.23 16.34 -10.80
CA GLN A 81 10.18 16.15 -9.70
C GLN A 81 11.58 15.80 -10.21
N GLY A 82 11.67 15.02 -11.29
CA GLY A 82 12.93 14.71 -11.97
C GLY A 82 13.58 15.94 -12.61
N GLU A 83 12.81 16.86 -13.17
CA GLU A 83 13.33 18.09 -13.78
C GLU A 83 13.99 19.04 -12.76
N MET A 84 13.37 19.22 -11.59
CA MET A 84 13.95 20.05 -10.53
C MET A 84 15.28 19.48 -10.02
N ALA A 85 15.36 18.15 -9.84
CA ALA A 85 16.58 17.48 -9.45
C ALA A 85 17.67 17.61 -10.52
N LYS A 86 17.33 17.43 -11.80
CA LYS A 86 18.26 17.64 -12.93
C LYS A 86 18.78 19.07 -12.98
N ALA A 87 17.93 20.07 -12.76
CA ALA A 87 18.33 21.47 -12.80
C ALA A 87 19.37 21.81 -11.72
N GLN A 88 19.21 21.26 -10.52
CA GLN A 88 20.16 21.49 -9.42
C GLN A 88 21.51 20.82 -9.68
N VAL A 89 21.51 19.58 -10.19
CA VAL A 89 22.73 18.86 -10.57
C VAL A 89 23.47 19.57 -11.70
N MET A 90 22.76 20.08 -12.72
CA MET A 90 23.37 20.80 -13.83
C MET A 90 24.09 22.08 -13.38
N LYS A 91 23.51 22.81 -12.41
CA LYS A 91 24.15 23.99 -11.81
C LYS A 91 25.43 23.61 -11.07
N ALA A 92 25.38 22.58 -10.24
CA ALA A 92 26.54 22.10 -9.48
C ALA A 92 27.68 21.63 -10.42
N LEU A 93 27.33 20.89 -11.47
CA LEU A 93 28.29 20.41 -12.47
C LEU A 93 28.94 21.57 -13.23
N ARG A 94 28.18 22.61 -13.58
CA ARG A 94 28.72 23.80 -14.25
C ARG A 94 29.74 24.53 -13.38
N ILE A 95 29.44 24.67 -12.09
CA ILE A 95 30.36 25.28 -11.11
C ILE A 95 31.63 24.41 -10.97
N ALA A 96 31.47 23.09 -10.88
CA ALA A 96 32.58 22.15 -10.79
C ALA A 96 33.48 22.20 -12.03
N SER A 97 32.90 22.21 -13.23
CA SER A 97 33.66 22.35 -14.49
C SER A 97 34.44 23.65 -14.56
N VAL A 98 33.87 24.77 -14.09
CA VAL A 98 34.59 26.05 -14.03
C VAL A 98 35.79 25.96 -13.09
N LYS A 99 35.62 25.38 -11.89
CA LYS A 99 36.72 25.20 -10.93
C LYS A 99 37.80 24.24 -11.44
N LEU A 100 37.41 23.16 -12.10
CA LEU A 100 38.34 22.20 -12.70
C LEU A 100 39.18 22.86 -13.80
N ASN A 101 38.58 23.69 -14.65
CA ASN A 101 39.30 24.40 -15.70
C ASN A 101 40.34 25.37 -15.13
N ILE A 102 40.02 26.04 -14.02
CA ILE A 102 40.96 26.91 -13.30
C ILE A 102 42.13 26.11 -12.73
N ALA A 103 41.86 24.98 -12.06
CA ALA A 103 42.89 24.11 -11.53
C ALA A 103 43.81 23.57 -12.64
N ARG A 104 43.23 23.15 -13.78
CA ARG A 104 43.99 22.68 -14.95
C ARG A 104 44.90 23.76 -15.52
N ARG A 105 44.41 25.00 -15.65
CA ARG A 105 45.24 26.14 -16.09
C ARG A 105 46.39 26.42 -15.14
N LYS A 106 46.15 26.37 -13.83
CA LYS A 106 47.18 26.58 -12.80
C LYS A 106 48.28 25.52 -12.90
N VAL A 107 47.91 24.24 -13.09
CA VAL A 107 48.87 23.15 -13.29
C VAL A 107 49.66 23.34 -14.59
N GLN A 108 49.01 23.70 -15.69
CA GLN A 108 49.69 23.96 -16.97
C GLN A 108 50.64 25.16 -16.92
N GLU A 109 50.30 26.19 -16.13
CA GLU A 109 51.16 27.34 -15.91
C GLU A 109 52.40 26.93 -15.09
N ILE A 110 52.21 26.16 -14.01
CA ILE A 110 53.30 25.62 -13.19
C ILE A 110 54.24 24.73 -14.02
N ASP A 111 53.68 23.83 -14.82
CA ASP A 111 54.42 22.92 -15.71
C ASP A 111 55.24 23.68 -16.78
N ARG A 112 54.71 24.79 -17.31
CA ARG A 112 55.44 25.69 -18.22
C ARG A 112 56.54 26.51 -17.55
N SER A 113 56.38 26.80 -16.26
CA SER A 113 57.36 27.56 -15.45
C SER A 113 58.32 26.65 -14.68
N GLY A 114 58.22 25.33 -14.84
CA GLY A 114 59.17 24.36 -14.29
C GLY A 114 60.55 24.55 -14.93
N PRO A 115 61.64 24.53 -14.13
CA PRO A 115 62.98 24.82 -14.61
C PRO A 115 63.38 23.81 -15.69
N GLN A 116 63.86 24.33 -16.83
CA GLN A 116 64.71 23.56 -17.73
C GLN A 116 65.97 23.18 -16.93
N SER A 117 66.02 21.95 -16.46
CA SER A 117 67.24 21.31 -15.95
C SER A 117 67.72 20.29 -16.96
#